data_AF-A0A1J4MNP3-F1
#
_entry.id   AF-A0A1J4MNP3-F1
#
_cell.length_a   1.000
_cell.length_b   1.000
_cell.length_c   1.000
_cell.angle_alpha   90.00
_cell.angle_beta   90.00
_cell.angle_gamma   90.00
#
_symmetry.space_group_name_H-M   'P 1'
#
loop_
_entity.id
_entity.type
_entity.pdbx_description
1 polymer ?
#
loop_
_entity_poly.entity_id
_entity_poly.type
_entity_poly.pdbx_seq_one_letter_code
_entity_poly.pdbx_strand_id
1 'polypeptide(L)'
;MNISSFRIKRRKKSEEDDDEKKEDPSYQQLLEIVAPINKFKSKPALGVTTFSRQMWCEKSLEICLEKNIKITSKAIEEGIKHHEELELEDHQVLSVIVENEYEKISIEMLSILNLLDGLIERGYVRELPIMGFYKGIMLRGIIDSLQLKPKLNEIGETINAKYTPKNINKFIILITDTKTRRNTTLPSNAQQKTTVLQLGLYRKILAEMINSGKTWKSCHSNLTDSTAIKKHLSSFSKMDLLSCCSGCRFLNNIFEFHNLDPSISFSEFQELESERRKQCSKEQKEIKDVESEAVVHYENENKTQSVEDSDTESEVDTDGKSVLSEFENALEIGFNLLLSFSKLPDIQPEMKVEYDCQGKTFLTKWYRSPKQTIDLELDYLLGWWLGSRETEFVRISEAWKCKFCNVIEYCQVCPLSLEEREKCIEQIHQSELESLLLKDLEESSSKELISELKCS
;
A
#
# COMPACT_ATOMS: atom_id res chain seq x y z
N MET A 1 -15.33 -1.18 -21.22
CA MET A 1 -15.48 -0.33 -20.02
C MET A 1 -14.21 0.50 -19.86
N ASN A 2 -14.30 1.71 -19.31
CA ASN A 2 -13.11 2.43 -18.86
C ASN A 2 -12.76 1.85 -17.49
N ILE A 3 -11.69 1.06 -17.42
CA ILE A 3 -11.17 0.53 -16.15
C ILE A 3 -10.49 1.70 -15.44
N SER A 4 -10.80 1.89 -14.16
CA SER A 4 -10.17 2.92 -13.34
C SER A 4 -9.73 2.40 -11.98
N SER A 5 -8.60 2.93 -11.52
CA SER A 5 -8.15 2.87 -10.13
C SER A 5 -8.30 4.25 -9.49
N PHE A 6 -8.18 4.32 -8.17
CA PHE A 6 -8.35 5.56 -7.43
C PHE A 6 -7.08 5.94 -6.66
N ARG A 7 -6.57 7.14 -6.91
CA ARG A 7 -5.53 7.79 -6.12
C ARG A 7 -6.19 8.61 -5.01
N ILE A 8 -6.19 8.06 -3.81
CA ILE A 8 -6.92 8.64 -2.68
C ILE A 8 -6.11 9.78 -2.02
N LYS A 9 -6.71 10.96 -1.92
CA LYS A 9 -6.22 12.10 -1.15
C LYS A 9 -7.10 12.29 0.08
N ARG A 10 -6.51 12.44 1.28
CA ARG A 10 -7.28 12.88 2.46
C ARG A 10 -7.39 14.40 2.45
N ARG A 11 -8.58 14.92 2.74
CA ARG A 11 -8.77 16.36 2.97
C ARG A 11 -7.89 16.80 4.16
N LYS A 12 -7.10 17.86 4.00
CA LYS A 12 -6.28 18.43 5.09
C LYS A 12 -7.19 18.77 6.28
N LYS A 13 -6.98 18.13 7.42
CA LYS A 13 -7.53 18.56 8.71
C LYS A 13 -6.77 19.83 9.15
N SER A 14 -7.46 20.80 9.73
CA SER A 14 -6.84 21.91 10.46
C SER A 14 -6.05 21.35 11.66
N GLU A 15 -4.87 21.93 11.95
CA GLU A 15 -3.85 21.44 12.90
C GLU A 15 -4.23 21.48 14.40
N GLU A 16 -5.52 21.51 14.78
CA GLU A 16 -5.94 21.68 16.20
C GLU A 16 -6.60 20.44 16.85
N ASP A 17 -6.42 19.26 16.27
CA ASP A 17 -7.00 18.03 16.83
C ASP A 17 -5.91 16.98 17.04
N ASP A 18 -5.28 16.92 18.23
CA ASP A 18 -4.78 15.67 18.86
C ASP A 18 -4.06 16.00 20.18
N ASP A 19 -4.77 15.92 21.31
CA ASP A 19 -4.13 15.74 22.64
C ASP A 19 -5.10 15.01 23.60
N GLU A 20 -5.16 13.68 23.49
CA GLU A 20 -5.80 12.81 24.48
C GLU A 20 -4.74 12.25 25.44
N LYS A 21 -4.73 12.70 26.71
CA LYS A 21 -3.92 12.10 27.78
C LYS A 21 -4.44 10.69 28.08
N LYS A 22 -3.60 9.66 27.85
CA LYS A 22 -3.88 8.27 28.25
C LYS A 22 -3.20 7.95 29.59
N GLU A 23 -3.92 7.20 30.42
CA GLU A 23 -3.46 6.70 31.72
C GLU A 23 -2.26 5.74 31.60
N ASP A 24 -1.49 5.63 32.69
CA ASP A 24 -0.20 4.95 32.73
C ASP A 24 -0.35 3.42 32.56
N PRO A 25 0.32 2.78 31.58
CA PRO A 25 0.12 1.36 31.29
C PRO A 25 0.81 0.42 32.30
N SER A 26 0.21 -0.76 32.52
CA SER A 26 0.85 -1.86 33.28
C SER A 26 2.08 -2.45 32.57
N TYR A 27 2.95 -3.18 33.27
CA TYR A 27 4.20 -3.74 32.71
C TYR A 27 4.02 -4.71 31.52
N GLN A 28 2.96 -5.53 31.51
CA GLN A 28 2.62 -6.36 30.33
C GLN A 28 2.14 -5.50 29.15
N GLN A 29 1.36 -4.45 29.44
CA GLN A 29 0.95 -3.47 28.43
C GLN A 29 2.16 -2.66 27.94
N LEU A 30 3.15 -2.37 28.80
CA LEU A 30 4.41 -1.75 28.40
C LEU A 30 5.18 -2.64 27.43
N LEU A 31 5.22 -3.97 27.62
CA LEU A 31 5.85 -4.88 26.65
C LEU A 31 5.14 -4.90 25.29
N GLU A 32 3.80 -4.85 25.28
CA GLU A 32 3.03 -4.66 24.05
C GLU A 32 3.25 -3.26 23.44
N ILE A 33 3.35 -2.21 24.25
CA ILE A 33 3.65 -0.82 23.85
C ILE A 33 5.10 -0.66 23.35
N VAL A 34 6.02 -1.54 23.77
CA VAL A 34 7.45 -1.54 23.40
C VAL A 34 7.72 -2.32 22.10
N ALA A 35 6.76 -3.09 21.59
CA ALA A 35 6.90 -3.74 20.29
C ALA A 35 7.08 -2.69 19.17
N PRO A 36 8.09 -2.83 18.27
CA PRO A 36 8.34 -1.86 17.21
C PRO A 36 7.11 -1.54 16.34
N ILE A 37 6.21 -2.50 16.15
CA ILE A 37 4.97 -2.27 15.39
C ILE A 37 4.07 -1.21 16.04
N ASN A 38 3.96 -1.20 17.37
CA ASN A 38 3.15 -0.23 18.11
C ASN A 38 3.89 1.10 18.28
N LYS A 39 5.23 1.08 18.31
CA LYS A 39 6.06 2.29 18.29
C LYS A 39 5.95 3.06 16.96
N PHE A 40 5.97 2.35 15.83
CA PHE A 40 6.12 2.98 14.51
C PHE A 40 4.85 3.00 13.67
N LYS A 41 3.78 2.32 14.07
CA LYS A 41 2.52 2.26 13.33
C LYS A 41 1.34 2.52 14.26
N SER A 42 0.41 3.37 13.81
CA SER A 42 -0.86 3.62 14.50
C SER A 42 -1.81 2.44 14.47
N LYS A 43 -1.64 1.53 13.51
CA LYS A 43 -2.33 0.24 13.39
C LYS A 43 -1.35 -0.82 12.92
N PRO A 44 -1.53 -2.11 13.27
CA PRO A 44 -0.59 -3.17 12.89
C PRO A 44 -0.73 -3.54 11.41
N ALA A 45 -0.28 -2.65 10.51
CA ALA A 45 -0.25 -2.82 9.07
C ALA A 45 1.18 -2.66 8.52
N LEU A 46 1.61 -3.63 7.71
CA LEU A 46 2.92 -3.65 7.07
C LEU A 46 2.80 -3.89 5.56
N GLY A 47 3.58 -3.12 4.79
CA GLY A 47 3.63 -3.26 3.34
C GLY A 47 4.65 -4.30 2.88
N VAL A 48 4.42 -4.97 1.76
CA VAL A 48 5.40 -5.89 1.14
C VAL A 48 6.76 -5.22 0.88
N THR A 49 6.76 -3.95 0.46
CA THR A 49 7.98 -3.14 0.31
C THR A 49 8.71 -2.94 1.63
N THR A 50 7.99 -2.88 2.76
CA THR A 50 8.61 -2.78 4.10
C THR A 50 9.41 -4.03 4.42
N PHE A 51 8.85 -5.22 4.17
CA PHE A 51 9.58 -6.48 4.35
C PHE A 51 10.78 -6.61 3.42
N SER A 52 10.64 -6.14 2.18
CA SER A 52 11.76 -6.12 1.22
C SER A 52 12.90 -5.21 1.67
N ARG A 53 12.58 -4.03 2.24
CA ARG A 53 13.56 -3.13 2.86
C ARG A 53 14.19 -3.73 4.11
N GLN A 54 13.39 -4.38 4.95
CA GLN A 54 13.87 -5.06 6.14
C GLN A 54 14.89 -6.14 5.77
N MET A 55 14.56 -7.01 4.80
CA MET A 55 15.46 -8.06 4.32
C MET A 55 16.76 -7.51 3.71
N TRP A 56 16.74 -6.29 3.15
CA TRP A 56 17.96 -5.64 2.67
C TRP A 56 18.91 -5.30 3.82
N CYS A 57 18.40 -4.62 4.84
CA CYS A 57 19.08 -4.28 6.09
C CYS A 57 18.07 -3.81 7.15
N GLU A 58 17.90 -4.58 8.23
CA GLU A 58 16.92 -4.24 9.27
C GLU A 58 17.32 -3.01 10.06
N LYS A 59 18.61 -2.88 10.40
CA LYS A 59 19.11 -1.70 11.09
C LYS A 59 18.89 -0.41 10.30
N SER A 60 19.04 -0.48 8.97
CA SER A 60 18.73 0.66 8.10
C SER A 60 17.25 1.02 8.15
N LEU A 61 16.35 0.01 8.12
CA LEU A 61 14.91 0.24 8.24
C LEU A 61 14.55 0.87 9.60
N GLU A 62 15.09 0.35 10.70
CA GLU A 62 14.89 0.92 12.04
C GLU A 62 15.33 2.38 12.11
N ILE A 63 16.55 2.70 11.66
CA ILE A 63 17.04 4.08 11.62
C ILE A 63 16.11 4.99 10.82
N CYS A 64 15.62 4.52 9.66
CA CYS A 64 14.68 5.29 8.85
C CYS A 64 13.38 5.58 9.61
N LEU A 65 12.87 4.61 10.38
CA LEU A 65 11.64 4.79 11.16
C LEU A 65 11.87 5.72 12.35
N GLU A 66 12.99 5.58 13.07
CA GLU A 66 13.31 6.41 14.23
C GLU A 66 13.57 7.87 13.88
N LYS A 67 14.20 8.10 12.73
CA LYS A 67 14.52 9.46 12.26
C LYS A 67 13.50 10.02 11.28
N ASN A 68 12.43 9.28 10.99
CA ASN A 68 11.43 9.63 9.98
C ASN A 68 12.06 9.97 8.60
N ILE A 69 13.10 9.23 8.20
CA ILE A 69 13.81 9.43 6.93
C ILE A 69 13.12 8.62 5.83
N LYS A 70 12.66 9.33 4.79
CA LYS A 70 12.20 8.71 3.55
C LYS A 70 13.41 8.44 2.65
N ILE A 71 13.62 7.16 2.31
CA ILE A 71 14.65 6.78 1.36
C ILE A 71 14.17 7.19 -0.03
N THR A 72 14.90 8.09 -0.67
CA THR A 72 14.79 8.37 -2.10
C THR A 72 16.17 8.33 -2.74
N SER A 73 16.19 8.12 -4.05
CA SER A 73 17.35 8.29 -4.90
C SER A 73 16.86 8.47 -6.32
N LYS A 74 17.69 9.07 -7.20
CA LYS A 74 17.36 9.20 -8.62
C LYS A 74 16.91 7.88 -9.27
N ALA A 75 17.52 6.74 -8.91
CA ALA A 75 17.11 5.44 -9.43
C ALA A 75 15.72 4.98 -8.93
N ILE A 76 15.38 5.32 -7.68
CA ILE A 76 14.08 4.99 -7.09
C ILE A 76 13.01 5.87 -7.73
N GLU A 77 13.28 7.16 -7.92
CA GLU A 77 12.37 8.12 -8.56
C GLU A 77 12.11 7.77 -10.02
N GLU A 78 13.16 7.49 -10.81
CA GLU A 78 13.05 6.99 -12.18
C GLU A 78 12.24 5.69 -12.25
N GLY A 79 12.43 4.80 -11.27
CA GLY A 79 11.65 3.57 -11.15
C GLY A 79 10.17 3.85 -10.91
N ILE A 80 9.83 4.67 -9.91
CA ILE A 80 8.44 5.04 -9.60
C ILE A 80 7.75 5.63 -10.83
N LYS A 81 8.40 6.61 -11.48
CA LYS A 81 7.86 7.24 -12.69
C LYS A 81 7.57 6.23 -13.79
N HIS A 82 8.49 5.28 -14.01
CA HIS A 82 8.27 4.23 -15.02
C HIS A 82 7.08 3.32 -14.68
N HIS A 83 6.85 2.99 -13.40
CA HIS A 83 5.67 2.24 -12.99
C HIS A 83 4.38 3.04 -13.19
N GLU A 84 4.39 4.34 -12.89
CA GLU A 84 3.26 5.24 -13.14
C GLU A 84 2.93 5.35 -14.63
N GLU A 85 3.94 5.48 -15.50
CA GLU A 85 3.77 5.47 -16.96
C GLU A 85 3.09 4.17 -17.41
N LEU A 86 3.57 3.01 -16.95
CA LEU A 86 3.00 1.72 -17.29
C LEU A 86 1.57 1.53 -16.72
N GLU A 87 1.27 2.08 -15.54
CA GLU A 87 -0.08 2.09 -14.95
C GLU A 87 -1.05 2.88 -15.84
N LEU A 88 -0.66 4.09 -16.25
CA LEU A 88 -1.47 4.97 -17.10
C LEU A 88 -1.67 4.42 -18.52
N GLU A 89 -0.73 3.63 -19.04
CA GLU A 89 -0.92 2.86 -20.28
C GLU A 89 -1.99 1.77 -20.13
N ASP A 90 -2.17 1.22 -18.93
CA ASP A 90 -3.09 0.12 -18.65
C ASP A 90 -4.50 0.61 -18.32
N HIS A 91 -4.65 1.60 -17.44
CA HIS A 91 -5.95 2.07 -16.98
C HIS A 91 -5.91 3.52 -16.49
N GLN A 92 -7.08 4.13 -16.33
CA GLN A 92 -7.18 5.50 -15.83
C GLN A 92 -6.98 5.53 -14.32
N VAL A 93 -6.10 6.40 -13.82
CA VAL A 93 -5.98 6.70 -12.40
C VAL A 93 -6.81 7.95 -12.11
N LEU A 94 -7.80 7.85 -11.23
CA LEU A 94 -8.65 8.98 -10.85
C LEU A 94 -8.29 9.49 -9.45
N SER A 95 -7.99 10.78 -9.33
CA SER A 95 -7.81 11.42 -8.02
C SER A 95 -9.14 11.58 -7.30
N VAL A 96 -9.23 11.02 -6.08
CA VAL A 96 -10.44 11.06 -5.25
C VAL A 96 -10.12 11.62 -3.87
N ILE A 97 -10.86 12.66 -3.47
CA ILE A 97 -10.78 13.20 -2.12
C ILE A 97 -11.75 12.44 -1.23
N VAL A 98 -11.24 11.92 -0.11
CA VAL A 98 -12.03 11.26 0.93
C VAL A 98 -12.06 12.08 2.22
N GLU A 99 -13.19 12.07 2.90
CA GLU A 99 -13.41 12.80 4.14
C GLU A 99 -13.16 11.96 5.39
N ASN A 100 -13.28 10.63 5.29
CA ASN A 100 -13.25 9.73 6.43
C ASN A 100 -12.69 8.35 6.07
N GLU A 101 -12.44 7.51 7.09
CA GLU A 101 -11.91 6.16 6.90
C GLU A 101 -12.89 5.21 6.20
N TYR A 102 -14.20 5.44 6.35
CA TYR A 102 -15.24 4.59 5.75
C TYR A 102 -15.26 4.73 4.22
N GLU A 103 -15.20 5.96 3.73
CA GLU A 103 -15.01 6.26 2.30
C GLU A 103 -13.69 5.71 1.79
N LYS A 104 -12.59 5.93 2.53
CA LYS A 104 -11.26 5.47 2.14
C LYS A 104 -11.22 3.96 1.88
N ILE A 105 -11.63 3.15 2.86
CA ILE A 105 -11.57 1.68 2.70
C ILE A 105 -12.55 1.19 1.61
N SER A 106 -13.69 1.86 1.45
CA SER A 106 -14.67 1.54 0.42
C SER A 106 -14.14 1.81 -0.99
N ILE A 107 -13.46 2.94 -1.18
CA ILE A 107 -12.81 3.30 -2.45
C ILE A 107 -11.59 2.41 -2.72
N GLU A 108 -10.81 2.04 -1.70
CA GLU A 108 -9.73 1.04 -1.84
C GLU A 108 -10.31 -0.30 -2.36
N MET A 109 -11.39 -0.80 -1.77
CA MET A 109 -12.05 -2.04 -2.21
C MET A 109 -12.66 -1.91 -3.62
N LEU A 110 -13.26 -0.77 -3.94
CA LEU A 110 -13.81 -0.51 -5.28
C LEU A 110 -12.71 -0.43 -6.34
N SER A 111 -11.56 0.16 -6.02
CA SER A 111 -10.38 0.17 -6.91
C SER A 111 -9.94 -1.26 -7.24
N ILE A 112 -9.88 -2.15 -6.24
CA ILE A 112 -9.53 -3.55 -6.46
C ILE A 112 -10.60 -4.23 -7.33
N LEU A 113 -11.89 -4.01 -7.04
CA LEU A 113 -12.99 -4.58 -7.81
C LEU A 113 -12.93 -4.18 -9.30
N ASN A 114 -12.73 -2.89 -9.61
CA ASN A 114 -12.61 -2.40 -10.98
C ASN A 114 -11.43 -3.04 -11.73
N LEU A 115 -10.28 -3.18 -11.06
CA LEU A 115 -9.10 -3.81 -11.63
C LEU A 115 -9.29 -5.32 -11.84
N LEU A 116 -10.02 -6.00 -10.96
CA LEU A 116 -10.40 -7.40 -11.14
C LEU A 116 -11.35 -7.59 -12.31
N ASP A 117 -12.33 -6.71 -12.48
CA ASP A 117 -13.20 -6.73 -13.66
C ASP A 117 -12.38 -6.54 -14.93
N GLY A 118 -11.39 -5.64 -14.92
CA GLY A 118 -10.37 -5.53 -15.97
C GLY A 118 -9.64 -6.86 -16.24
N LEU A 119 -9.09 -7.50 -15.21
CA LEU A 119 -8.43 -8.80 -15.35
C LEU A 119 -9.38 -9.86 -15.95
N ILE A 120 -10.64 -9.91 -15.52
CA ILE A 120 -11.64 -10.86 -16.02
C ILE A 120 -12.08 -10.53 -17.45
N GLU A 121 -12.13 -9.27 -17.85
CA GLU A 121 -12.59 -8.89 -19.19
C GLU A 121 -11.49 -9.04 -20.25
N ARG A 122 -10.29 -8.52 -19.98
CA ARG A 122 -9.18 -8.46 -20.95
C ARG A 122 -8.05 -9.46 -20.68
N GLY A 123 -8.01 -10.09 -19.50
CA GLY A 123 -6.98 -11.08 -19.15
C GLY A 123 -5.66 -10.48 -18.68
N TYR A 124 -5.63 -9.19 -18.36
CA TYR A 124 -4.45 -8.45 -17.92
C TYR A 124 -4.86 -7.29 -17.02
N VAL A 125 -4.04 -6.94 -16.03
CA VAL A 125 -4.15 -5.70 -15.26
C VAL A 125 -2.79 -5.32 -14.65
N ARG A 126 -2.60 -4.03 -14.35
CA ARG A 126 -1.46 -3.52 -13.59
C ARG A 126 -1.84 -2.90 -12.26
N GLU A 127 -0.85 -2.75 -11.39
CA GLU A 127 -0.93 -2.04 -10.11
C GLU A 127 -2.11 -2.49 -9.23
N LEU A 128 -2.38 -3.80 -9.18
CA LEU A 128 -3.49 -4.33 -8.38
C LEU A 128 -3.17 -4.24 -6.89
N PRO A 129 -3.90 -3.45 -6.07
CA PRO A 129 -3.74 -3.47 -4.63
C PRO A 129 -4.27 -4.78 -4.05
N ILE A 130 -3.55 -5.34 -3.08
CA ILE A 130 -3.93 -6.55 -2.37
C ILE A 130 -3.79 -6.35 -0.87
N MET A 131 -4.63 -7.05 -0.09
CA MET A 131 -4.56 -7.04 1.36
C MET A 131 -4.93 -8.40 1.95
N GLY A 132 -4.33 -8.72 3.08
CA GLY A 132 -4.56 -9.98 3.81
C GLY A 132 -4.08 -9.88 5.24
N PHE A 133 -4.21 -10.98 5.99
CA PHE A 133 -3.84 -11.00 7.40
C PHE A 133 -2.86 -12.12 7.71
N TYR A 134 -1.90 -11.83 8.57
CA TYR A 134 -0.97 -12.83 9.08
C TYR A 134 -0.67 -12.57 10.54
N LYS A 135 -1.06 -13.50 11.42
CA LYS A 135 -0.93 -13.38 12.89
C LYS A 135 -1.50 -12.06 13.44
N GLY A 136 -2.66 -11.64 12.94
CA GLY A 136 -3.34 -10.39 13.34
C GLY A 136 -2.76 -9.12 12.72
N ILE A 137 -1.66 -9.20 11.98
CA ILE A 137 -1.07 -8.06 11.25
C ILE A 137 -1.67 -8.01 9.85
N MET A 138 -2.14 -6.83 9.46
CA MET A 138 -2.58 -6.58 8.09
C MET A 138 -1.37 -6.45 7.16
N LEU A 139 -1.33 -7.26 6.12
CA LEU A 139 -0.34 -7.17 5.05
C LEU A 139 -0.96 -6.46 3.85
N ARG A 140 -0.23 -5.52 3.25
CA ARG A 140 -0.65 -4.81 2.03
C ARG A 140 0.43 -4.84 0.97
N GLY A 141 0.02 -4.91 -0.30
CA GLY A 141 0.94 -4.86 -1.43
C GLY A 141 0.25 -4.31 -2.67
N ILE A 142 1.04 -3.95 -3.68
CA ILE A 142 0.56 -3.58 -5.01
C ILE A 142 1.30 -4.49 -5.98
N ILE A 143 0.55 -5.29 -6.73
CA ILE A 143 1.13 -6.20 -7.71
C ILE A 143 1.27 -5.45 -9.03
N ASP A 144 2.51 -5.29 -9.50
CA ASP A 144 2.81 -4.56 -10.74
C ASP A 144 1.99 -5.06 -11.93
N SER A 145 1.88 -6.39 -12.10
CA SER A 145 1.07 -6.97 -13.17
C SER A 145 0.54 -8.37 -12.87
N LEU A 146 -0.73 -8.58 -13.22
CA LEU A 146 -1.35 -9.90 -13.34
C LEU A 146 -1.73 -10.18 -14.79
N GLN A 147 -1.45 -11.40 -15.26
CA GLN A 147 -1.84 -11.85 -16.59
C GLN A 147 -2.49 -13.24 -16.53
N LEU A 148 -3.55 -13.46 -17.31
CA LEU A 148 -4.12 -14.78 -17.50
C LEU A 148 -3.37 -15.51 -18.62
N LYS A 149 -2.73 -16.64 -18.27
CA LYS A 149 -2.02 -17.50 -19.21
C LYS A 149 -2.77 -18.82 -19.38
N PRO A 150 -2.81 -19.41 -20.59
CA PRO A 150 -3.43 -20.72 -20.77
C PRO A 150 -2.77 -21.75 -19.85
N LYS A 151 -3.59 -22.60 -19.22
CA LYS A 151 -3.08 -23.76 -18.49
C LYS A 151 -2.35 -24.70 -19.45
N LEU A 152 -1.38 -25.42 -18.90
CA LEU A 152 -0.83 -26.60 -19.56
C LEU A 152 -1.85 -27.75 -19.46
N ASN A 153 -1.98 -28.53 -20.53
CA ASN A 153 -2.72 -29.79 -20.50
C ASN A 153 -1.94 -30.86 -19.71
N GLU A 154 -2.53 -32.05 -19.53
CA GLU A 154 -1.91 -33.16 -18.79
C GLU A 154 -0.56 -33.63 -19.38
N ILE A 155 -0.29 -33.28 -20.64
CA ILE A 155 0.92 -33.64 -21.39
C ILE A 155 1.94 -32.48 -21.39
N GLY A 156 1.62 -31.36 -20.72
CA GLY A 156 2.53 -30.21 -20.57
C GLY A 156 2.49 -29.20 -21.73
N GLU A 157 1.54 -29.32 -22.65
CA GLU A 157 1.38 -28.39 -23.78
C GLU A 157 0.39 -27.27 -23.43
N THR A 158 0.67 -26.06 -23.88
CA THR A 158 -0.24 -24.92 -23.72
C THR A 158 -1.56 -25.16 -24.46
N ILE A 159 -2.67 -25.00 -23.75
CA ILE A 159 -4.00 -25.01 -24.38
C ILE A 159 -4.07 -23.83 -25.36
N ASN A 160 -4.23 -24.12 -26.66
CA ASN A 160 -4.38 -23.08 -27.68
C ASN A 160 -5.80 -22.51 -27.66
N ALA A 161 -6.09 -21.68 -26.65
CA ALA A 161 -7.38 -21.02 -26.47
C ALA A 161 -7.21 -19.50 -26.41
N LYS A 162 -7.95 -18.80 -27.26
CA LYS A 162 -8.13 -17.35 -27.11
C LYS A 162 -8.89 -17.07 -25.81
N TYR A 163 -8.41 -16.11 -25.03
CA TYR A 163 -9.04 -15.70 -23.79
C TYR A 163 -10.44 -15.13 -24.03
N THR A 164 -11.39 -15.54 -23.19
CA THR A 164 -12.71 -14.93 -23.03
C THR A 164 -13.13 -15.03 -21.55
N PRO A 165 -13.95 -14.12 -21.02
CA PRO A 165 -14.43 -14.23 -19.64
C PRO A 165 -15.12 -15.59 -19.34
N LYS A 166 -15.76 -16.19 -20.35
CA LYS A 166 -16.48 -17.48 -20.23
C LYS A 166 -15.56 -18.70 -20.09
N ASN A 167 -14.28 -18.59 -20.47
CA ASN A 167 -13.32 -19.71 -20.43
C ASN A 167 -12.16 -19.47 -19.46
N ILE A 168 -12.31 -18.54 -18.52
CA ILE A 168 -11.30 -18.17 -17.51
C ILE A 168 -10.76 -19.37 -16.72
N ASN A 169 -11.57 -20.41 -16.51
CA ASN A 169 -11.17 -21.65 -15.85
C ASN A 169 -10.07 -22.44 -16.60
N LYS A 170 -9.87 -22.19 -17.90
CA LYS A 170 -8.78 -22.75 -18.72
C LYS A 170 -7.46 -21.99 -18.56
N PHE A 171 -7.44 -20.91 -17.78
CA PHE A 171 -6.28 -20.05 -17.58
C PHE A 171 -5.77 -20.16 -16.14
N ILE A 172 -4.58 -19.62 -15.91
CA ILE A 172 -3.90 -19.52 -14.63
C ILE A 172 -3.34 -18.10 -14.49
N ILE A 173 -3.34 -17.55 -13.28
CA ILE A 173 -2.82 -16.19 -13.03
C ILE A 173 -1.29 -16.22 -12.96
N LEU A 174 -0.63 -15.44 -13.80
CA LEU A 174 0.79 -15.14 -13.72
C LEU A 174 1.00 -13.79 -13.03
N ILE A 175 1.73 -13.79 -11.91
CA ILE A 175 2.23 -12.58 -11.25
C ILE A 175 3.55 -12.18 -11.91
N THR A 176 3.64 -10.92 -12.31
CA THR A 176 4.86 -10.32 -12.84
C THR A 176 5.26 -9.08 -12.04
N ASP A 177 6.54 -8.97 -11.75
CA ASP A 177 7.17 -7.78 -11.15
C ASP A 177 8.17 -7.19 -12.16
N THR A 178 8.07 -5.89 -12.41
CA THR A 178 8.95 -5.16 -13.33
C THR A 178 10.02 -4.45 -12.49
N LYS A 179 11.30 -4.67 -12.79
CA LYS A 179 12.41 -4.01 -12.09
C LYS A 179 13.23 -3.16 -13.04
N THR A 180 13.15 -1.86 -12.86
CA THR A 180 13.97 -0.88 -13.58
C THR A 180 15.44 -0.96 -13.16
N ARG A 181 16.34 -0.82 -14.13
CA ARG A 181 17.79 -0.88 -13.96
C ARG A 181 18.46 0.20 -14.81
N ARG A 182 19.56 0.75 -14.28
CA ARG A 182 20.41 1.70 -15.00
C ARG A 182 21.24 1.06 -16.13
N ASN A 183 21.45 -0.25 -16.05
CA ASN A 183 22.23 -1.00 -17.02
C ASN A 183 21.67 -2.41 -17.19
N THR A 184 22.09 -3.08 -18.26
CA THR A 184 21.63 -4.42 -18.64
C THR A 184 22.32 -5.55 -17.86
N THR A 185 22.86 -5.25 -16.67
CA THR A 185 23.51 -6.26 -15.83
C THR A 185 22.50 -6.99 -14.95
N LEU A 186 22.69 -8.29 -14.76
CA LEU A 186 21.89 -9.06 -13.80
C LEU A 186 22.07 -8.49 -12.38
N PRO A 187 21.00 -8.36 -11.57
CA PRO A 187 21.15 -7.88 -10.20
C PRO A 187 21.86 -8.91 -9.32
N SER A 188 22.44 -8.43 -8.23
CA SER A 188 23.10 -9.29 -7.23
C SER A 188 22.14 -10.32 -6.63
N ASN A 189 22.68 -11.41 -6.07
CA ASN A 189 21.86 -12.41 -5.38
C ASN A 189 21.07 -11.82 -4.20
N ALA A 190 21.62 -10.82 -3.51
CA ALA A 190 20.91 -10.13 -2.42
C ALA A 190 19.68 -9.37 -2.93
N GLN A 191 19.80 -8.67 -4.06
CA GLN A 191 18.65 -8.00 -4.70
C GLN A 191 17.63 -9.01 -5.24
N GLN A 192 18.07 -10.14 -5.79
CA GLN A 192 17.15 -11.20 -6.23
C GLN A 192 16.36 -11.79 -5.04
N LYS A 193 16.99 -11.96 -3.87
CA LYS A 193 16.30 -12.46 -2.65
C LYS A 193 15.16 -11.54 -2.21
N THR A 194 15.35 -10.22 -2.22
CA THR A 194 14.28 -9.28 -1.86
C THR A 194 13.12 -9.36 -2.86
N THR A 195 13.42 -9.50 -4.16
CA THR A 195 12.40 -9.72 -5.20
C THR A 195 11.63 -11.04 -5.01
N VAL A 196 12.32 -12.12 -4.63
CA VAL A 196 11.68 -13.43 -4.35
C VAL A 196 10.75 -13.33 -3.14
N LEU A 197 11.16 -12.63 -2.07
CA LEU A 197 10.30 -12.37 -0.91
C LEU A 197 9.08 -11.56 -1.34
N GLN A 198 9.27 -10.45 -2.06
CA GLN A 198 8.20 -9.59 -2.54
C GLN A 198 7.15 -10.37 -3.35
N LEU A 199 7.58 -11.08 -4.39
CA LEU A 199 6.70 -11.92 -5.21
C LEU A 199 6.00 -13.01 -4.40
N GLY A 200 6.72 -13.68 -3.50
CA GLY A 200 6.16 -14.71 -2.64
C GLY A 200 5.08 -14.18 -1.69
N LEU A 201 5.27 -12.98 -1.12
CA LEU A 201 4.26 -12.29 -0.31
C LEU A 201 3.05 -11.88 -1.16
N TYR A 202 3.26 -11.34 -2.36
CA TYR A 202 2.17 -11.04 -3.29
C TYR A 202 1.33 -12.27 -3.61
N ARG A 203 1.96 -13.39 -3.96
CA ARG A 203 1.28 -14.66 -4.21
C ARG A 203 0.52 -15.16 -2.98
N LYS A 204 1.10 -15.06 -1.79
CA LYS A 204 0.46 -15.49 -0.53
C LYS A 204 -0.80 -14.67 -0.24
N ILE A 205 -0.72 -13.35 -0.31
CA ILE A 205 -1.84 -12.45 -0.03
C ILE A 205 -2.94 -12.62 -1.09
N LEU A 206 -2.59 -12.64 -2.38
CA LEU A 206 -3.56 -12.83 -3.45
C LEU A 206 -4.26 -14.20 -3.35
N ALA A 207 -3.53 -15.26 -2.99
CA ALA A 207 -4.13 -16.58 -2.78
C ALA A 207 -5.14 -16.59 -1.62
N GLU A 208 -4.88 -15.84 -0.54
CA GLU A 208 -5.83 -15.67 0.56
C GLU A 208 -7.10 -14.99 0.09
N MET A 209 -7.00 -13.87 -0.65
CA MET A 209 -8.16 -13.14 -1.19
C MET A 209 -9.00 -14.02 -2.12
N ILE A 210 -8.36 -14.76 -3.04
CA ILE A 210 -9.05 -15.71 -3.94
C ILE A 210 -9.76 -16.81 -3.13
N ASN A 211 -9.10 -17.38 -2.13
CA ASN A 211 -9.68 -18.42 -1.29
C ASN A 211 -10.87 -17.89 -0.46
N SER A 212 -10.76 -16.68 0.07
CA SER A 212 -11.85 -15.98 0.77
C SER A 212 -13.05 -15.77 -0.16
N GLY A 213 -12.83 -15.34 -1.41
CA GLY A 213 -13.89 -15.24 -2.42
C GLY A 213 -14.54 -16.59 -2.74
N LYS A 214 -13.74 -17.64 -2.99
CA LYS A 214 -14.25 -19.00 -3.27
C LYS A 214 -15.07 -19.57 -2.12
N THR A 215 -14.60 -19.43 -0.88
CA THR A 215 -15.32 -19.90 0.31
C THR A 215 -16.60 -19.11 0.55
N TRP A 216 -16.56 -17.78 0.37
CA TRP A 216 -17.76 -16.94 0.40
C TRP A 216 -18.78 -17.40 -0.63
N LYS A 217 -18.36 -17.60 -1.89
CA LYS A 217 -19.28 -18.00 -2.97
C LYS A 217 -19.90 -19.38 -2.73
N SER A 218 -19.17 -20.30 -2.09
CA SER A 218 -19.72 -21.60 -1.67
C SER A 218 -20.78 -21.46 -0.58
N CYS A 219 -20.66 -20.50 0.33
CA CYS A 219 -21.64 -20.24 1.39
C CYS A 219 -22.85 -19.43 0.86
N HIS A 220 -22.61 -18.53 -0.09
CA HIS A 220 -23.59 -17.62 -0.67
C HIS A 220 -23.84 -17.91 -2.16
N SER A 221 -24.20 -19.17 -2.48
CA SER A 221 -24.36 -19.64 -3.86
C SER A 221 -25.38 -18.82 -4.67
N ASN A 222 -26.43 -18.33 -4.00
CA ASN A 222 -27.52 -17.56 -4.62
C ASN A 222 -27.14 -16.11 -4.96
N LEU A 223 -26.02 -15.59 -4.43
CA LEU A 223 -25.56 -14.23 -4.70
C LEU A 223 -24.67 -14.24 -5.95
N THR A 224 -25.28 -14.18 -7.13
CA THR A 224 -24.62 -14.39 -8.43
C THR A 224 -24.01 -13.14 -9.04
N ASP A 225 -24.51 -11.98 -8.67
CA ASP A 225 -24.19 -10.68 -9.25
C ASP A 225 -24.49 -9.55 -8.25
N SER A 226 -24.12 -8.32 -8.62
CA SER A 226 -24.32 -7.13 -7.79
C SER A 226 -25.80 -6.89 -7.45
N THR A 227 -26.72 -7.16 -8.39
CA THR A 227 -28.17 -6.99 -8.15
C THR A 227 -28.69 -7.97 -7.10
N ALA A 228 -28.27 -9.23 -7.15
CA ALA A 228 -28.61 -10.24 -6.15
C ALA A 228 -28.03 -9.88 -4.77
N ILE A 229 -26.80 -9.36 -4.73
CA ILE A 229 -26.16 -8.87 -3.49
C ILE A 229 -26.95 -7.70 -2.90
N LYS A 230 -27.25 -6.67 -3.70
CA LYS A 230 -27.99 -5.48 -3.27
C LYS A 230 -29.37 -5.84 -2.71
N LYS A 231 -30.10 -6.72 -3.41
CA LYS A 231 -31.40 -7.24 -2.94
C LYS A 231 -31.29 -8.05 -1.66
N HIS A 232 -30.22 -8.83 -1.52
CA HIS A 232 -29.98 -9.60 -0.30
C HIS A 232 -29.74 -8.66 0.88
N LEU A 233 -28.81 -7.71 0.75
CA LEU A 233 -28.46 -6.78 1.81
C LEU A 233 -29.62 -5.87 2.21
N SER A 234 -30.48 -5.45 1.27
CA SER A 234 -31.68 -4.67 1.60
C SER A 234 -32.73 -5.45 2.39
N SER A 235 -32.63 -6.79 2.44
CA SER A 235 -33.57 -7.65 3.17
C SER A 235 -33.13 -7.96 4.61
N PHE A 236 -31.91 -7.58 5.01
CA PHE A 236 -31.36 -7.87 6.34
C PHE A 236 -30.86 -6.57 7.00
N SER A 237 -31.28 -6.31 8.23
CA SER A 237 -30.84 -5.13 8.98
C SER A 237 -29.41 -5.24 9.53
N LYS A 238 -28.93 -6.47 9.81
CA LYS A 238 -27.56 -6.72 10.28
C LYS A 238 -27.15 -8.16 10.00
N MET A 239 -25.90 -8.35 9.57
CA MET A 239 -25.33 -9.67 9.29
C MET A 239 -24.12 -9.94 10.17
N ASP A 240 -24.10 -11.08 10.86
CA ASP A 240 -22.92 -11.53 11.61
C ASP A 240 -21.90 -12.18 10.66
N LEU A 241 -20.96 -11.36 10.20
CA LEU A 241 -19.90 -11.81 9.28
C LEU A 241 -18.89 -12.75 9.95
N LEU A 242 -18.70 -12.63 11.26
CA LEU A 242 -17.68 -13.35 12.02
C LEU A 242 -18.01 -14.85 12.15
N SER A 243 -19.29 -15.17 12.38
CA SER A 243 -19.79 -16.54 12.54
C SER A 243 -20.21 -17.22 11.23
N CYS A 244 -20.34 -16.46 10.13
CA CYS A 244 -20.89 -16.97 8.87
C CYS A 244 -19.97 -17.96 8.12
N CYS A 245 -18.87 -17.47 7.54
CA CYS A 245 -17.90 -18.29 6.82
C CYS A 245 -16.52 -17.61 6.77
N SER A 246 -15.48 -18.31 6.32
CA SER A 246 -14.12 -17.73 6.24
C SER A 246 -14.03 -16.52 5.33
N GLY A 247 -14.81 -16.46 4.24
CA GLY A 247 -14.86 -15.31 3.36
C GLY A 247 -15.52 -14.08 3.99
N CYS A 248 -16.64 -14.27 4.70
CA CYS A 248 -17.25 -13.21 5.50
C CYS A 248 -16.32 -12.76 6.64
N ARG A 249 -15.63 -13.69 7.31
CA ARG A 249 -14.65 -13.36 8.35
C ARG A 249 -13.46 -12.58 7.81
N PHE A 250 -12.96 -12.92 6.63
CA PHE A 250 -11.91 -12.13 5.98
C PHE A 250 -12.34 -10.67 5.81
N LEU A 251 -13.56 -10.46 5.30
CA LEU A 251 -14.11 -9.12 5.13
C LEU A 251 -14.37 -8.42 6.48
N ASN A 252 -14.88 -9.16 7.49
CA ASN A 252 -15.04 -8.66 8.85
C ASN A 252 -13.71 -8.15 9.41
N ASN A 253 -12.63 -8.92 9.27
CA ASN A 253 -11.31 -8.54 9.76
C ASN A 253 -10.81 -7.23 9.13
N ILE A 254 -11.13 -6.98 7.84
CA ILE A 254 -10.80 -5.69 7.19
C ILE A 254 -11.55 -4.55 7.91
N PHE A 255 -12.86 -4.68 8.07
CA PHE A 255 -13.66 -3.62 8.70
C PHE A 255 -13.35 -3.42 10.18
N GLU A 256 -13.15 -4.50 10.92
CA GLU A 256 -12.75 -4.50 12.33
C GLU A 256 -11.37 -3.85 12.52
N PHE A 257 -10.40 -4.15 11.66
CA PHE A 257 -9.09 -3.46 11.66
C PHE A 257 -9.25 -1.94 11.48
N HIS A 258 -10.28 -1.51 10.73
CA HIS A 258 -10.60 -0.11 10.56
C HIS A 258 -11.52 0.49 11.64
N ASN A 259 -12.05 -0.32 12.57
CA ASN A 259 -13.08 0.03 13.54
C ASN A 259 -14.38 0.55 12.88
N LEU A 260 -14.82 -0.13 11.81
CA LEU A 260 -15.98 0.27 11.01
C LEU A 260 -17.09 -0.79 11.09
N ASP A 261 -18.35 -0.36 11.21
CA ASP A 261 -19.51 -1.23 10.93
C ASP A 261 -19.83 -1.11 9.44
N PRO A 262 -19.66 -2.18 8.64
CA PRO A 262 -19.81 -2.13 7.20
C PRO A 262 -21.26 -2.08 6.73
N SER A 263 -22.23 -2.28 7.62
CA SER A 263 -23.65 -2.28 7.29
C SER A 263 -24.30 -0.90 7.33
N ILE A 264 -23.67 0.07 8.01
CA ILE A 264 -24.14 1.46 8.09
C ILE A 264 -24.11 2.09 6.69
N SER A 265 -25.18 2.75 6.29
CA SER A 265 -25.23 3.41 4.99
C SER A 265 -24.24 4.57 4.91
N PHE A 266 -23.77 4.91 3.71
CA PHE A 266 -22.85 6.04 3.54
C PHE A 266 -23.46 7.36 4.02
N SER A 267 -24.77 7.55 3.82
CA SER A 267 -25.50 8.73 4.30
C SER A 267 -25.57 8.77 5.83
N GLU A 268 -25.96 7.66 6.48
CA GLU A 268 -26.03 7.56 7.94
C GLU A 268 -24.65 7.78 8.58
N PHE A 269 -23.60 7.16 8.03
CA PHE A 269 -22.24 7.35 8.53
C PHE A 269 -21.80 8.82 8.45
N GLN A 270 -22.13 9.50 7.35
CA GLN A 270 -21.80 10.91 7.18
C GLN A 270 -22.53 11.81 8.21
N GLU A 271 -23.80 11.51 8.50
CA GLU A 271 -24.56 12.21 9.53
C GLU A 271 -23.91 12.05 10.91
N LEU A 272 -23.59 10.81 11.31
CA LEU A 272 -22.93 10.48 12.58
C LEU A 272 -21.56 11.17 12.72
N GLU A 273 -20.74 11.17 11.67
CA GLU A 273 -19.46 11.88 11.67
C GLU A 273 -19.65 13.41 11.77
N SER A 274 -20.69 13.96 11.13
CA SER A 274 -20.99 15.38 11.22
C SER A 274 -21.42 15.80 12.63
N GLU A 275 -22.18 14.94 13.32
CA GLU A 275 -22.59 15.14 14.71
C GLU A 275 -21.39 15.03 15.66
N ARG A 276 -20.55 14.01 15.47
CA ARG A 276 -19.31 13.83 16.23
C ARG A 276 -18.39 15.04 16.12
N ARG A 277 -18.21 15.59 14.91
CA ARG A 277 -17.43 16.82 14.70
C ARG A 277 -18.04 18.02 15.42
N LYS A 278 -19.36 18.20 15.35
CA LYS A 278 -20.07 19.28 16.07
C LYS A 278 -19.92 19.13 17.59
N GLN A 279 -19.94 17.91 18.12
CA GLN A 279 -19.75 17.64 19.54
C GLN A 279 -18.30 17.95 19.97
N CYS A 280 -17.32 17.46 19.21
CA CYS A 280 -15.90 17.73 19.50
C CYS A 280 -15.59 19.24 19.45
N SER A 281 -16.13 19.98 18.47
CA SER A 281 -15.99 21.44 18.42
C SER A 281 -16.72 22.19 19.54
N LYS A 282 -17.77 21.60 20.14
CA LYS A 282 -18.43 22.17 21.33
C LYS A 282 -17.61 21.92 22.58
N GLU A 283 -17.12 20.70 22.77
CA GLU A 283 -16.25 20.31 23.88
C GLU A 283 -14.93 21.11 23.85
N GLN A 284 -14.31 21.30 22.68
CA GLN A 284 -13.14 22.17 22.52
C GLN A 284 -13.42 23.64 22.82
N LYS A 285 -14.63 24.14 22.50
CA LYS A 285 -15.03 25.51 22.88
C LYS A 285 -15.25 25.63 24.38
N GLU A 286 -15.89 24.66 25.01
CA GLU A 286 -16.05 24.61 26.46
C GLU A 286 -14.69 24.53 27.18
N ILE A 287 -13.73 23.77 26.63
CA ILE A 287 -12.35 23.71 27.15
C ILE A 287 -11.63 25.05 26.96
N LYS A 288 -11.71 25.67 25.78
CA LYS A 288 -11.12 27.01 25.52
C LYS A 288 -11.78 28.10 26.36
N ASP A 289 -13.07 28.01 26.64
CA ASP A 289 -13.80 28.96 27.49
C ASP A 289 -13.38 28.79 28.97
N VAL A 290 -13.15 27.56 29.44
CA VAL A 290 -12.60 27.28 30.78
C VAL A 290 -11.12 27.67 30.90
N GLU A 291 -10.31 27.49 29.85
CA GLU A 291 -8.91 27.92 29.79
C GLU A 291 -8.78 29.45 29.66
N SER A 292 -9.77 30.14 29.07
CA SER A 292 -9.79 31.61 28.96
C SER A 292 -10.06 32.33 30.29
N GLU A 293 -10.64 31.64 31.29
CA GLU A 293 -10.74 32.14 32.67
C GLU A 293 -9.48 31.87 33.50
N ALA A 294 -8.55 31.04 32.99
CA ALA A 294 -7.36 30.62 33.71
C ALA A 294 -6.12 30.60 32.80
N VAL A 295 -5.68 31.77 32.29
CA VAL A 295 -4.25 32.17 32.17
C VAL A 295 -4.15 33.59 31.55
N VAL A 296 -3.64 34.51 32.36
CA VAL A 296 -3.06 35.79 31.95
C VAL A 296 -1.57 35.55 31.65
N HIS A 297 -1.11 36.03 30.49
CA HIS A 297 0.28 36.13 30.01
C HIS A 297 1.05 34.82 29.73
N TYR A 298 1.44 34.60 28.47
CA TYR A 298 2.75 35.01 27.92
C TYR A 298 2.75 34.74 26.40
N GLU A 299 2.90 35.78 25.59
CA GLU A 299 3.24 35.65 24.17
C GLU A 299 4.74 35.41 24.04
N ASN A 300 5.15 34.49 23.17
CA ASN A 300 6.28 34.74 22.29
C ASN A 300 6.27 33.86 21.04
N GLU A 301 6.61 34.52 19.95
CA GLU A 301 6.56 34.11 18.56
C GLU A 301 7.53 32.96 18.25
N ASN A 302 7.11 32.04 17.37
CA ASN A 302 8.02 31.33 16.48
C ASN A 302 7.31 31.07 15.14
N LYS A 303 7.63 31.93 14.15
CA LYS A 303 7.36 31.68 12.73
C LYS A 303 8.27 30.55 12.26
N THR A 304 7.68 29.45 11.80
CA THR A 304 8.39 28.45 11.02
C THR A 304 7.70 28.30 9.67
N GLN A 305 8.50 28.46 8.63
CA GLN A 305 8.12 28.61 7.23
C GLN A 305 7.86 27.21 6.66
N SER A 306 6.60 26.91 6.33
CA SER A 306 6.23 25.69 5.61
C SER A 306 6.70 25.80 4.16
N VAL A 307 7.58 24.90 3.74
CA VAL A 307 7.93 24.70 2.33
C VAL A 307 6.73 24.03 1.65
N GLU A 308 6.17 24.73 0.68
CA GLU A 308 5.09 24.28 -0.18
C GLU A 308 5.67 23.28 -1.20
N ASP A 309 5.31 22.00 -1.09
CA ASP A 309 5.44 21.07 -2.21
C ASP A 309 4.36 21.45 -3.24
N SER A 310 4.81 22.06 -4.34
CA SER A 310 3.98 22.43 -5.48
C SER A 310 3.74 21.21 -6.38
N ASP A 311 2.71 20.44 -6.07
CA ASP A 311 2.13 19.50 -7.05
C ASP A 311 1.30 20.31 -8.05
N THR A 312 1.95 20.79 -9.10
CA THR A 312 1.26 21.26 -10.31
C THR A 312 0.82 20.06 -11.12
N GLU A 313 -0.46 19.70 -11.03
CA GLU A 313 -1.20 19.12 -12.15
C GLU A 313 -2.71 19.34 -11.94
N SER A 314 -3.35 19.95 -12.93
CA SER A 314 -4.76 20.28 -12.95
C SER A 314 -5.60 19.02 -13.19
N GLU A 315 -5.86 18.24 -12.14
CA GLU A 315 -6.89 17.20 -12.13
C GLU A 315 -8.11 17.71 -11.37
N VAL A 316 -9.30 17.59 -11.96
CA VAL A 316 -10.56 17.85 -11.23
C VAL A 316 -10.74 16.73 -10.22
N ASP A 317 -10.30 16.96 -8.99
CA ASP A 317 -10.47 16.00 -7.89
C ASP A 317 -11.96 15.64 -7.75
N THR A 318 -12.28 14.34 -7.86
CA THR A 318 -13.65 13.87 -7.65
C THR A 318 -13.88 13.61 -6.17
N ASP A 319 -15.06 13.98 -5.65
CA ASP A 319 -15.41 13.71 -4.26
C ASP A 319 -15.79 12.23 -4.04
N GLY A 320 -15.30 11.62 -2.96
CA GLY A 320 -15.51 10.22 -2.66
C GLY A 320 -16.99 9.81 -2.56
N LYS A 321 -17.87 10.69 -2.09
CA LYS A 321 -19.32 10.41 -2.02
C LYS A 321 -19.94 10.25 -3.40
N SER A 322 -19.41 10.98 -4.39
CA SER A 322 -19.88 10.88 -5.77
C SER A 322 -19.54 9.51 -6.35
N VAL A 323 -18.33 9.02 -6.07
CA VAL A 323 -17.86 7.69 -6.49
C VAL A 323 -18.66 6.57 -5.83
N LEU A 324 -19.06 6.76 -4.56
CA LEU A 324 -19.76 5.74 -3.77
C LEU A 324 -21.30 5.80 -3.92
N SER A 325 -21.84 6.75 -4.69
CA SER A 325 -23.27 7.02 -4.78
C SER A 325 -24.14 5.85 -5.30
N GLU A 326 -23.54 4.86 -5.98
CA GLU A 326 -24.25 3.68 -6.49
C GLU A 326 -24.44 2.56 -5.46
N PHE A 327 -23.71 2.63 -4.34
CA PHE A 327 -23.67 1.62 -3.29
C PHE A 327 -24.36 2.14 -2.03
N GLU A 328 -25.07 1.26 -1.33
CA GLU A 328 -25.72 1.65 -0.07
C GLU A 328 -24.69 1.81 1.06
N ASN A 329 -23.75 0.85 1.14
CA ASN A 329 -22.77 0.74 2.22
C ASN A 329 -21.51 0.00 1.75
N ALA A 330 -20.49 -0.03 2.61
CA ALA A 330 -19.23 -0.71 2.32
C ALA A 330 -19.37 -2.25 2.23
N LEU A 331 -20.36 -2.83 2.91
CA LEU A 331 -20.62 -4.27 2.84
C LEU A 331 -21.02 -4.72 1.43
N GLU A 332 -21.82 -3.91 0.71
CA GLU A 332 -22.18 -4.18 -0.68
C GLU A 332 -20.94 -4.27 -1.59
N ILE A 333 -20.00 -3.33 -1.44
CA ILE A 333 -18.73 -3.33 -2.18
C ILE A 333 -17.89 -4.55 -1.79
N GLY A 334 -17.79 -4.85 -0.50
CA GLY A 334 -17.05 -6.00 0.00
C GLY A 334 -17.58 -7.35 -0.50
N PHE A 335 -18.91 -7.51 -0.63
CA PHE A 335 -19.51 -8.72 -1.20
C PHE A 335 -19.28 -8.83 -2.69
N ASN A 336 -19.36 -7.71 -3.42
CA ASN A 336 -18.99 -7.67 -4.84
C ASN A 336 -17.51 -8.02 -5.06
N LEU A 337 -16.62 -7.55 -4.18
CA LEU A 337 -15.20 -7.89 -4.17
C LEU A 337 -14.98 -9.40 -3.99
N LEU A 338 -15.59 -10.00 -2.97
CA LEU A 338 -15.51 -11.45 -2.72
C LEU A 338 -16.08 -12.26 -3.90
N LEU A 339 -17.20 -11.81 -4.49
CA LEU A 339 -17.77 -12.42 -5.68
C LEU A 339 -16.79 -12.36 -6.86
N SER A 340 -16.11 -11.23 -7.09
CA SER A 340 -15.13 -11.09 -8.17
C SER A 340 -13.93 -12.02 -7.96
N PHE A 341 -13.35 -12.05 -6.75
CA PHE A 341 -12.27 -12.99 -6.40
C PHE A 341 -12.66 -14.46 -6.57
N SER A 342 -13.93 -14.82 -6.32
CA SER A 342 -14.42 -16.19 -6.49
C SER A 342 -14.35 -16.70 -7.93
N LYS A 343 -14.34 -15.79 -8.92
CA LYS A 343 -14.28 -16.09 -10.35
C LYS A 343 -12.86 -16.35 -10.84
N LEU A 344 -11.85 -15.92 -10.08
CA LEU A 344 -10.46 -16.00 -10.51
C LEU A 344 -9.93 -17.44 -10.51
N PRO A 345 -9.09 -17.82 -11.50
CA PRO A 345 -8.46 -19.12 -11.53
C PRO A 345 -7.30 -19.17 -10.52
N ASP A 346 -6.66 -20.33 -10.42
CA ASP A 346 -5.51 -20.49 -9.53
C ASP A 346 -4.30 -19.67 -9.98
N ILE A 347 -3.38 -19.42 -9.05
CA ILE A 347 -2.15 -18.67 -9.31
C ILE A 347 -1.03 -19.64 -9.71
N GLN A 348 -0.33 -19.31 -10.79
CA GLN A 348 0.82 -20.05 -11.30
C GLN A 348 1.91 -20.19 -10.22
N PRO A 349 2.46 -21.40 -9.98
CA PRO A 349 3.49 -21.64 -8.96
C PRO A 349 4.76 -20.79 -9.16
N GLU A 350 5.09 -20.52 -10.42
CA GLU A 350 6.22 -19.68 -10.81
C GLU A 350 5.74 -18.28 -11.13
N MET A 351 6.52 -17.30 -10.67
CA MET A 351 6.27 -15.87 -10.85
C MET A 351 7.40 -15.29 -11.69
N LYS A 352 7.10 -14.25 -12.45
CA LYS A 352 8.01 -13.68 -13.44
C LYS A 352 8.58 -12.35 -12.93
N VAL A 353 9.86 -12.12 -13.19
CA VAL A 353 10.49 -10.81 -13.05
C VAL A 353 10.98 -10.36 -14.41
N GLU A 354 10.61 -9.16 -14.81
CA GLU A 354 11.08 -8.50 -16.03
C GLU A 354 12.03 -7.37 -15.64
N TYR A 355 13.30 -7.52 -16.00
CA TYR A 355 14.29 -6.47 -15.81
C TYR A 355 14.25 -5.53 -16.99
N ASP A 356 13.90 -4.28 -16.71
CA ASP A 356 13.80 -3.21 -17.67
C ASP A 356 15.01 -2.28 -17.59
N CYS A 357 15.51 -1.85 -18.75
CA CYS A 357 16.49 -0.78 -18.85
C CYS A 357 16.07 0.14 -19.99
N GLN A 358 15.72 1.38 -19.67
CA GLN A 358 15.27 2.40 -20.63
C GLN A 358 14.00 1.98 -21.41
N GLY A 359 13.01 1.41 -20.71
CA GLY A 359 11.72 1.01 -21.29
C GLY A 359 11.80 -0.25 -22.16
N LYS A 360 12.91 -0.99 -22.09
CA LYS A 360 13.09 -2.27 -22.78
C LYS A 360 13.43 -3.37 -21.78
N THR A 361 12.60 -4.41 -21.76
CA THR A 361 12.91 -5.65 -21.06
C THR A 361 14.13 -6.31 -21.70
N PHE A 362 15.22 -6.39 -20.96
CA PHE A 362 16.47 -7.02 -21.42
C PHE A 362 16.69 -8.41 -20.84
N LEU A 363 15.99 -8.74 -19.75
CA LEU A 363 16.12 -10.05 -19.10
C LEU A 363 14.82 -10.43 -18.38
N THR A 364 14.45 -11.69 -18.48
CA THR A 364 13.35 -12.28 -17.70
C THR A 364 13.89 -13.38 -16.80
N LYS A 365 13.42 -13.42 -15.55
CA LYS A 365 13.66 -14.53 -14.62
C LYS A 365 12.37 -15.10 -14.08
N TRP A 366 12.40 -16.38 -13.76
CA TRP A 366 11.30 -17.11 -13.16
C TRP A 366 11.70 -17.54 -11.76
N TYR A 367 10.83 -17.28 -10.80
CA TYR A 367 11.05 -17.63 -9.41
C TYR A 367 9.89 -18.47 -8.90
N ARG A 368 10.23 -19.53 -8.18
CA ARG A 368 9.29 -20.33 -7.42
C ARG A 368 9.52 -20.05 -5.95
N SER A 369 8.45 -19.73 -5.23
CA SER A 369 8.52 -19.51 -3.78
C SER A 369 7.51 -20.42 -3.07
N PRO A 370 7.97 -21.51 -2.45
CA PRO A 370 7.11 -22.39 -1.66
C PRO A 370 6.47 -21.63 -0.50
N LYS A 371 5.22 -21.96 -0.20
CA LYS A 371 4.46 -21.31 0.88
C LYS A 371 5.19 -21.38 2.23
N GLN A 372 5.75 -22.55 2.56
CA GLN A 372 6.47 -22.74 3.83
C GLN A 372 7.69 -21.82 3.95
N THR A 373 8.42 -21.59 2.86
CA THR A 373 9.58 -20.69 2.86
C THR A 373 9.15 -19.26 3.15
N ILE A 374 8.07 -18.78 2.51
CA ILE A 374 7.55 -17.43 2.77
C ILE A 374 7.01 -17.29 4.19
N ASP A 375 6.32 -18.30 4.72
CA ASP A 375 5.81 -18.26 6.09
C ASP A 375 6.96 -18.18 7.12
N LEU A 376 8.05 -18.93 6.89
CA LEU A 376 9.25 -18.87 7.74
C LEU A 376 9.97 -17.52 7.66
N GLU A 377 10.15 -16.97 6.46
CA GLU A 377 10.76 -15.64 6.27
C GLU A 377 9.89 -14.55 6.90
N LEU A 378 8.57 -14.62 6.73
CA LEU A 378 7.64 -13.68 7.32
C LEU A 378 7.65 -13.76 8.86
N ASP A 379 7.67 -14.97 9.42
CA ASP A 379 7.82 -15.18 10.86
C ASP A 379 9.13 -14.59 11.40
N TYR A 380 10.24 -14.82 10.69
CA TYR A 380 11.53 -14.26 11.06
C TYR A 380 11.52 -12.73 11.06
N LEU A 381 11.01 -12.11 9.99
CA LEU A 381 10.96 -10.66 9.84
C LEU A 381 10.00 -10.02 10.87
N LEU A 382 8.84 -10.65 11.11
CA LEU A 382 7.90 -10.21 12.15
C LEU A 382 8.47 -10.34 13.55
N GLY A 383 9.48 -11.19 13.76
CA GLY A 383 10.12 -11.34 15.06
C GLY A 383 10.59 -10.00 15.63
N TRP A 384 11.16 -9.11 14.80
CA TRP A 384 11.53 -7.77 15.24
C TRP A 384 10.31 -6.89 15.48
N TRP A 385 9.38 -6.83 14.53
CA TRP A 385 8.15 -6.02 14.64
C TRP A 385 7.33 -6.32 15.89
N LEU A 386 7.31 -7.58 16.31
CA LEU A 386 6.61 -8.08 17.50
C LEU A 386 7.46 -8.02 18.78
N GLY A 387 8.67 -7.48 18.72
CA GLY A 387 9.55 -7.31 19.89
C GLY A 387 10.22 -8.60 20.40
N SER A 388 10.15 -9.70 19.65
CA SER A 388 10.77 -10.98 20.04
C SER A 388 12.28 -11.05 19.76
N ARG A 389 12.82 -10.10 18.98
CA ARG A 389 14.25 -9.94 18.70
C ARG A 389 14.59 -8.50 18.33
N GLU A 390 15.86 -8.15 18.43
CA GLU A 390 16.40 -6.89 17.95
C GLU A 390 16.63 -6.91 16.43
N THR A 391 16.92 -5.74 15.84
CA THR A 391 17.32 -5.63 14.45
C THR A 391 18.69 -6.24 14.21
N GLU A 392 18.84 -6.91 13.07
CA GLU A 392 20.15 -7.29 12.56
C GLU A 392 20.73 -6.23 11.63
N PHE A 393 22.05 -6.09 11.65
CA PHE A 393 22.80 -5.31 10.69
C PHE A 393 23.51 -6.22 9.68
N VAL A 394 23.94 -5.59 8.59
CA VAL A 394 24.57 -6.29 7.47
C VAL A 394 25.84 -7.01 7.94
N ARG A 395 25.95 -8.31 7.61
CA ARG A 395 27.15 -9.10 7.89
C ARG A 395 28.35 -8.57 7.10
N ILE A 396 29.58 -8.82 7.58
CA ILE A 396 30.82 -8.40 6.91
C ILE A 396 30.86 -8.85 5.44
N SER A 397 30.39 -10.06 5.13
CA SER A 397 30.32 -10.58 3.75
C SER A 397 29.38 -9.78 2.82
N GLU A 398 28.46 -9.02 3.39
CA GLU A 398 27.51 -8.17 2.67
C GLU A 398 27.77 -6.67 2.90
N ALA A 399 28.90 -6.29 3.53
CA ALA A 399 29.25 -4.91 3.86
C ALA A 399 29.17 -3.94 2.66
N TRP A 400 29.32 -4.45 1.43
CA TRP A 400 29.13 -3.70 0.20
C TRP A 400 27.73 -3.05 0.09
N LYS A 401 26.69 -3.61 0.73
CA LYS A 401 25.34 -3.00 0.78
C LYS A 401 25.37 -1.63 1.46
N CYS A 402 26.27 -1.43 2.42
CA CYS A 402 26.41 -0.15 3.13
C CYS A 402 26.88 0.97 2.19
N LYS A 403 27.56 0.65 1.09
CA LYS A 403 27.95 1.62 0.05
C LYS A 403 26.75 2.21 -0.71
N PHE A 404 25.57 1.64 -0.52
CA PHE A 404 24.29 2.09 -1.10
C PHE A 404 23.25 2.42 -0.01
N CYS A 405 23.68 2.62 1.24
CA CYS A 405 22.79 2.89 2.36
C CYS A 405 22.61 4.40 2.56
N ASN A 406 21.41 4.92 2.29
CA ASN A 406 21.07 6.33 2.45
C ASN A 406 21.17 6.86 3.89
N VAL A 407 21.26 5.98 4.88
CA VAL A 407 21.31 6.33 6.31
C VAL A 407 22.60 5.89 6.98
N ILE A 408 23.67 5.69 6.20
CA ILE A 408 24.98 5.24 6.71
C ILE A 408 25.61 6.23 7.71
N GLU A 409 25.33 7.53 7.57
CA GLU A 409 25.76 8.57 8.51
C GLU A 409 25.28 8.27 9.94
N TYR A 410 24.04 7.77 10.07
CA TYR A 410 23.42 7.45 11.35
C TYR A 410 23.72 6.02 11.85
N CYS A 411 24.36 5.18 11.03
CA CYS A 411 24.56 3.76 11.33
C CYS A 411 25.85 3.51 12.13
N GLN A 412 25.72 3.28 13.44
CA GLN A 412 26.85 3.03 14.34
C GLN A 412 27.44 1.61 14.21
N VAL A 413 26.71 0.68 13.60
CA VAL A 413 27.10 -0.73 13.43
C VAL A 413 27.50 -1.06 11.98
N CYS A 414 27.91 -0.03 11.22
CA CYS A 414 28.37 -0.20 9.85
C CYS A 414 29.66 -1.05 9.81
N PRO A 415 29.71 -2.13 9.02
CA PRO A 415 30.90 -2.99 8.92
C PRO A 415 32.01 -2.44 8.01
N LEU A 416 31.82 -1.28 7.37
CA LEU A 416 32.87 -0.63 6.57
C LEU A 416 33.94 -0.02 7.46
N SER A 417 35.15 0.16 6.91
CA SER A 417 36.18 0.96 7.57
C SER A 417 35.74 2.42 7.74
N LEU A 418 36.35 3.16 8.67
CA LEU A 418 36.04 4.58 8.89
C LEU A 418 36.22 5.41 7.61
N GLU A 419 37.33 5.18 6.89
CA GLU A 419 37.62 5.89 5.63
C GLU A 419 36.60 5.56 4.53
N GLU A 420 36.21 4.30 4.37
CA GLU A 420 35.16 3.93 3.40
C GLU A 420 33.79 4.51 3.78
N ARG A 421 33.48 4.56 5.07
CA ARG A 421 32.23 5.12 5.57
C ARG A 421 32.16 6.62 5.31
N GLU A 422 33.23 7.36 5.60
CA GLU A 422 33.33 8.81 5.34
C GLU A 422 33.14 9.11 3.85
N LYS A 423 33.81 8.36 2.96
CA LYS A 423 33.64 8.48 1.51
C LYS A 423 32.20 8.26 1.06
N CYS A 424 31.50 7.29 1.63
CA CYS A 424 30.09 7.06 1.31
C CYS A 424 29.18 8.20 1.78
N ILE A 425 29.46 8.79 2.96
CA ILE A 425 28.71 9.94 3.47
C ILE A 425 28.90 11.15 2.56
N GLU A 426 30.15 11.46 2.19
CA GLU A 426 30.48 12.55 1.27
C GLU A 426 29.76 12.41 -0.08
N GLN A 427 29.71 11.19 -0.65
CA GLN A 427 29.00 10.92 -1.90
C GLN A 427 27.49 11.16 -1.80
N ILE A 428 26.88 10.85 -0.65
CA ILE A 428 25.45 11.09 -0.42
C ILE A 428 25.20 12.60 -0.39
N HIS A 429 25.97 13.35 0.42
CA HIS A 429 25.81 14.82 0.52
C HIS A 429 26.05 15.52 -0.82
N GLN A 430 27.03 15.05 -1.61
CA GLN A 430 27.25 15.55 -2.97
C GLN A 430 26.05 15.29 -3.88
N SER A 431 25.51 14.08 -3.88
CA SER A 431 24.33 13.74 -4.69
C SER A 431 23.08 14.51 -4.28
N GLU A 432 22.90 14.78 -2.98
CA GLU A 432 21.79 15.59 -2.46
C GLU A 432 21.93 17.05 -2.90
N LEU A 433 23.13 17.62 -2.80
CA LEU A 433 23.41 18.99 -3.26
C LEU A 433 23.19 19.12 -4.78
N GLU A 434 23.69 18.17 -5.58
CA GLU A 434 23.46 18.14 -7.02
C GLU A 434 21.97 18.08 -7.36
N SER A 435 21.21 17.25 -6.63
CA SER A 435 19.75 17.15 -6.83
C SER A 435 19.01 18.43 -6.49
N LEU A 436 19.42 19.15 -5.43
CA LEU A 436 18.83 20.44 -5.05
C LEU A 436 19.12 21.51 -6.12
N LEU A 437 20.38 21.59 -6.57
CA LEU A 437 20.77 22.52 -7.63
C LEU A 437 20.00 22.28 -8.93
N LEU A 438 19.77 21.02 -9.31
CA LEU A 438 18.97 20.67 -10.48
C LEU A 438 17.51 21.13 -10.34
N LYS A 439 16.88 20.92 -9.17
CA LYS A 439 15.50 21.38 -8.92
C LYS A 439 15.39 22.91 -9.00
N ASP A 440 16.34 23.64 -8.43
CA ASP A 440 16.37 25.10 -8.48
C ASP A 440 16.48 25.62 -9.94
N LEU A 441 17.27 24.93 -10.77
CA LEU A 441 17.39 25.23 -12.20
C LEU A 441 16.12 24.91 -12.99
N GLU A 442 15.44 23.81 -12.68
CA GLU A 442 14.17 23.42 -13.33
C GLU A 442 13.04 24.38 -12.95
N GLU A 443 12.96 24.80 -11.69
CA GLU A 443 11.98 25.77 -11.23
C GLU A 443 12.20 27.16 -11.80
N SER A 444 13.45 27.62 -11.91
CA SER A 444 13.76 28.92 -12.50
C SER A 444 13.47 28.95 -14.00
N SER A 445 13.81 27.89 -14.74
CA SER A 445 13.46 27.74 -16.16
C SER A 445 11.94 27.67 -16.39
N SER A 446 11.21 26.98 -15.52
CA SER A 446 9.73 26.91 -15.57
C SER A 446 9.09 28.27 -15.29
N LYS A 447 9.64 29.06 -14.35
CA LYS A 447 9.18 30.43 -14.04
C LYS A 447 9.44 31.38 -15.21
N GLU A 448 10.57 31.27 -15.90
CA GLU A 448 10.87 32.05 -17.11
C GLU A 448 9.90 31.72 -18.25
N LEU A 449 9.66 30.42 -18.54
CA LEU A 449 8.70 30.00 -19.58
C LEU A 449 7.28 30.51 -19.31
N ILE A 450 6.82 30.45 -18.05
CA ILE A 450 5.51 30.96 -17.64
C ILE A 450 5.43 32.49 -17.76
N SER A 451 6.54 33.21 -17.58
CA SER A 451 6.59 34.66 -17.74
C SER A 451 6.48 35.09 -19.22
N GLU A 452 7.09 34.35 -20.15
CA GLU A 452 7.00 34.61 -21.59
C GLU A 452 5.59 34.29 -22.15
N LEU A 453 4.95 33.24 -21.64
CA LEU A 453 3.57 32.87 -22.00
C LEU A 453 2.50 33.84 -21.47
N LYS A 454 2.78 34.59 -20.40
CA LYS A 454 1.88 35.63 -19.85
C LYS A 454 2.06 37.00 -20.50
N CYS A 455 3.14 37.20 -21.26
CA CYS A 455 3.44 38.43 -22.00
C CYS A 455 3.07 38.35 -23.50
N SER A 456 2.56 37.20 -23.95
CA SER A 456 2.04 36.96 -25.31
C SER A 456 0.51 36.98 -25.29
#